data_AF-A0A5N1J565-F1
#
_entry.id   AF-A0A5N1J565-F1
#
_cell.length_a   1.000
_cell.length_b   1.000
_cell.length_c   1.000
_cell.angle_alpha   90.00
_cell.angle_beta   90.00
_cell.angle_gamma   90.00
#
_symmetry.space_group_name_H-M   'P 1'
#
loop_
_entity.id
_entity.type
_entity.pdbx_description
1 polymer ?
#
loop_
_entity_poly.entity_id
_entity_poly.type
_entity_poly.pdbx_seq_one_letter_code
_entity_poly.pdbx_strand_id
1 'polypeptide(L)'
;MKKFLLAGVLMLGVETLAFSQKNLVPNGSFENTAATPKNVAQFFLAQPWSSTAPSPEPADLFHKQSRSLDVAAPHNYMGMQEPRTGEAYAGIAVIRKGKIDYREFMQVYLSEPLRKGELYDAEFYVSLSDFSEIATNGLSMYVSHKVPLLAQNGYLMIRPQISKPESEIIAEKQDWVKVSGQFKAQGGETVLTIGNFLSPSKTPKQKVKSARKETDREAFAYYYIDDIKLTRVGDKPEELVAKRSTYFGEIRAKEPIRLSNIFFRPDEAVLLPTSFNELDKLYEFLSENKEMAIQINGHTDITSNPEYNQTLSENRAKAVKTYLIRKGIDERKIKTQGYGDTRPVATNETEEGKQQNRRVEFEVLN
;
A
#
# COMPACT_ATOMS: atom_id res chain seq x y z
N MET A 1 -13.28 -50.93 44.06
CA MET A 1 -13.88 -49.82 43.31
C MET A 1 -12.84 -49.29 42.34
N LYS A 2 -13.19 -49.21 41.05
CA LYS A 2 -12.26 -49.04 39.90
C LYS A 2 -11.65 -47.63 39.85
N LYS A 3 -10.34 -47.56 39.58
CA LYS A 3 -9.61 -46.34 39.22
C LYS A 3 -10.07 -45.89 37.82
N PHE A 4 -10.57 -44.67 37.69
CA PHE A 4 -10.81 -44.04 36.40
C PHE A 4 -9.51 -43.37 35.92
N LEU A 5 -8.96 -43.87 34.81
CA LEU A 5 -7.95 -43.14 34.03
C LEU A 5 -8.69 -42.10 33.17
N LEU A 6 -8.40 -40.83 33.40
CA LEU A 6 -8.77 -39.74 32.49
C LEU A 6 -7.72 -39.74 31.36
N ALA A 7 -8.07 -40.30 30.20
CA ALA A 7 -7.28 -40.13 28.99
C ALA A 7 -7.57 -38.74 28.40
N GLY A 8 -6.68 -37.78 28.68
CA GLY A 8 -6.68 -36.49 28.01
C GLY A 8 -6.26 -36.68 26.57
N VAL A 9 -7.20 -36.56 25.63
CA VAL A 9 -6.88 -36.42 24.20
C VAL A 9 -6.31 -35.03 24.02
N LEU A 10 -4.98 -34.94 23.92
CA LEU A 10 -4.29 -33.75 23.42
C LEU A 10 -4.68 -33.61 21.94
N MET A 11 -5.64 -32.74 21.62
CA MET A 11 -5.81 -32.27 20.25
C MET A 11 -4.63 -31.34 19.94
N LEU A 12 -3.58 -31.90 19.35
CA LEU A 12 -2.58 -31.14 18.61
C LEU A 12 -3.31 -30.50 17.44
N GLY A 13 -3.62 -29.20 17.56
CA GLY A 13 -4.11 -28.40 16.45
C GLY A 13 -3.06 -28.45 15.34
N VAL A 14 -3.44 -29.02 14.19
CA VAL A 14 -2.67 -28.87 12.97
C VAL A 14 -2.85 -27.42 12.55
N GLU A 15 -1.85 -26.59 12.79
CA GLU A 15 -1.80 -25.26 12.19
C GLU A 15 -1.79 -25.44 10.68
N THR A 16 -2.92 -25.09 10.05
CA THR A 16 -3.00 -25.04 8.59
C THR A 16 -2.03 -23.96 8.13
N LEU A 17 -0.95 -24.38 7.47
CA LEU A 17 -0.05 -23.46 6.77
C LEU A 17 -0.88 -22.70 5.74
N ALA A 18 -1.11 -21.41 5.99
CA ALA A 18 -1.70 -20.53 5.01
C ALA A 18 -0.67 -20.29 3.90
N PHE A 19 -1.09 -20.51 2.67
CA PHE A 19 -0.29 -20.32 1.47
C PHE A 19 -0.90 -19.15 0.69
N SER A 20 -0.10 -18.12 0.42
CA SER A 20 -0.55 -16.97 -0.39
C SER A 20 0.53 -16.61 -1.41
N GLN A 21 0.11 -16.19 -2.61
CA GLN A 21 1.03 -15.60 -3.57
C GLN A 21 1.40 -14.19 -3.09
N LYS A 22 2.66 -13.82 -3.27
CA LYS A 22 3.18 -12.51 -2.86
C LYS A 22 2.47 -11.40 -3.64
N ASN A 23 1.67 -10.60 -2.95
CA ASN A 23 1.08 -9.39 -3.54
C ASN A 23 2.15 -8.31 -3.69
N LEU A 24 2.37 -7.84 -4.92
CA LEU A 24 3.32 -6.77 -5.23
C LEU A 24 2.77 -5.37 -4.92
N VAL A 25 1.47 -5.25 -4.69
CA VAL A 25 0.84 -4.01 -4.23
C VAL A 25 0.96 -3.90 -2.71
N PRO A 26 1.74 -2.94 -2.18
CA PRO A 26 1.79 -2.71 -0.75
C PRO A 26 0.45 -2.13 -0.27
N ASN A 27 0.01 -2.52 0.93
CA ASN A 27 -1.19 -1.97 1.55
C ASN A 27 -2.43 -1.94 0.62
N GLY A 28 -2.67 -3.02 -0.12
CA GLY A 28 -3.75 -3.11 -1.10
C GLY A 28 -5.17 -3.06 -0.52
N SER A 29 -5.33 -3.29 0.79
CA SER A 29 -6.58 -3.13 1.54
C SER A 29 -6.60 -1.87 2.42
N PHE A 30 -5.60 -1.00 2.29
CA PHE A 30 -5.53 0.31 2.98
C PHE A 30 -5.45 0.31 4.52
N GLU A 31 -5.31 -0.85 5.16
CA GLU A 31 -5.23 -0.99 6.63
C GLU A 31 -3.99 -0.32 7.26
N ASN A 32 -2.88 -0.20 6.53
CA ASN A 32 -1.70 0.52 7.03
C ASN A 32 -1.91 2.04 6.90
N THR A 33 -2.57 2.62 7.90
CA THR A 33 -2.86 4.05 7.95
C THR A 33 -1.89 4.82 8.86
N ALA A 34 -1.62 6.08 8.51
CA ALA A 34 -0.78 6.96 9.31
C ALA A 34 -1.49 7.55 10.52
N ALA A 35 -2.80 7.73 10.38
CA ALA A 35 -3.75 8.06 11.41
C ALA A 35 -5.13 7.68 10.87
N THR A 36 -6.12 7.56 11.76
CA THR A 36 -7.51 7.43 11.36
C THR A 36 -7.98 8.71 10.66
N PRO A 37 -8.62 8.64 9.47
CA PRO A 37 -9.11 9.81 8.75
C PRO A 37 -10.17 10.55 9.58
N LYS A 38 -10.15 11.88 9.52
CA LYS A 38 -11.11 12.77 10.20
C LYS A 38 -11.90 13.65 9.23
N ASN A 39 -11.39 13.83 8.01
CA ASN A 39 -12.01 14.62 6.96
C ASN A 39 -11.86 13.89 5.62
N VAL A 40 -12.68 14.30 4.65
CA VAL A 40 -12.52 13.94 3.23
C VAL A 40 -11.14 14.39 2.69
N ALA A 41 -10.73 13.85 1.55
CA ALA A 41 -9.46 14.13 0.87
C ALA A 41 -8.20 13.79 1.71
N GLN A 42 -8.30 12.82 2.63
CA GLN A 42 -7.19 12.39 3.49
C GLN A 42 -6.55 11.06 3.07
N PHE A 43 -6.65 10.67 1.79
CA PHE A 43 -6.06 9.41 1.31
C PHE A 43 -4.54 9.30 1.47
N PHE A 44 -3.82 10.43 1.60
CA PHE A 44 -2.40 10.43 1.97
C PHE A 44 -2.12 9.72 3.31
N LEU A 45 -3.14 9.46 4.14
CA LEU A 45 -2.99 8.67 5.35
C LEU A 45 -2.79 7.16 5.05
N ALA A 46 -3.26 6.63 3.92
CA ALA A 46 -3.09 5.22 3.56
C ALA A 46 -1.68 4.96 3.01
N GLN A 47 -0.68 4.82 3.88
CA GLN A 47 0.71 4.69 3.45
C GLN A 47 0.95 3.33 2.78
N PRO A 48 1.62 3.27 1.61
CA PRO A 48 2.42 4.30 0.96
C PRO A 48 1.71 4.95 -0.25
N TRP A 49 0.38 4.89 -0.30
CA TRP A 49 -0.41 5.39 -1.41
C TRP A 49 -0.38 6.92 -1.49
N SER A 50 -0.62 7.41 -2.70
CA SER A 50 -0.75 8.84 -2.99
C SER A 50 -1.86 9.08 -4.01
N SER A 51 -2.40 10.29 -4.00
CA SER A 51 -3.25 10.84 -5.06
C SER A 51 -2.60 12.03 -5.77
N THR A 52 -1.33 12.32 -5.53
CA THR A 52 -0.61 13.40 -6.22
C THR A 52 -0.62 13.17 -7.73
N ALA A 53 -0.75 14.26 -8.52
CA ALA A 53 -0.70 14.32 -9.99
C ALA A 53 -0.59 12.95 -10.68
N PRO A 54 -1.65 12.46 -11.35
CA PRO A 54 -2.56 13.28 -12.15
C PRO A 54 -3.87 13.76 -11.48
N SER A 55 -4.12 13.49 -10.20
CA SER A 55 -5.40 13.85 -9.58
C SER A 55 -5.56 15.35 -9.32
N PRO A 56 -6.72 15.98 -9.63
CA PRO A 56 -7.01 17.38 -9.29
C PRO A 56 -7.35 17.56 -7.80
N GLU A 57 -7.94 16.55 -7.16
CA GLU A 57 -8.24 16.50 -5.73
C GLU A 57 -7.73 15.16 -5.16
N PRO A 58 -7.32 15.09 -3.89
CA PRO A 58 -6.96 13.82 -3.27
C PRO A 58 -8.14 12.87 -3.18
N ALA A 59 -7.89 11.56 -3.30
CA ALA A 59 -8.89 10.55 -3.01
C ALA A 59 -9.31 10.61 -1.53
N ASP A 60 -10.39 9.90 -1.21
CA ASP A 60 -10.84 9.69 0.16
C ASP A 60 -10.31 8.37 0.74
N LEU A 61 -10.18 8.36 2.07
CA LEU A 61 -9.95 7.17 2.86
C LEU A 61 -11.08 7.05 3.89
N PHE A 62 -11.74 5.90 3.91
CA PHE A 62 -12.79 5.56 4.87
C PHE A 62 -12.27 4.51 5.84
N HIS A 63 -12.68 4.59 7.11
CA HIS A 63 -12.19 3.68 8.14
C HIS A 63 -13.21 3.46 9.25
N LYS A 64 -13.40 2.22 9.73
CA LYS A 64 -14.39 1.87 10.78
C LYS A 64 -14.17 2.64 12.10
N GLN A 65 -12.92 2.83 12.47
CA GLN A 65 -12.54 3.60 13.66
C GLN A 65 -12.68 5.13 13.53
N SER A 66 -13.06 5.67 12.36
CA SER A 66 -13.23 7.12 12.24
C SER A 66 -14.43 7.61 13.06
N ARG A 67 -14.22 8.71 13.78
CA ARG A 67 -15.28 9.40 14.54
C ARG A 67 -16.03 10.43 13.70
N SER A 68 -15.53 10.75 12.50
CA SER A 68 -16.19 11.68 11.60
C SER A 68 -17.16 10.92 10.71
N LEU A 69 -18.44 11.27 10.76
CA LEU A 69 -19.47 10.64 9.94
C LEU A 69 -19.25 10.85 8.44
N ASP A 70 -18.42 11.83 8.04
CA ASP A 70 -18.10 12.03 6.64
C ASP A 70 -17.19 10.93 6.10
N VAL A 71 -16.32 10.32 6.94
CA VAL A 71 -15.30 9.36 6.50
C VAL A 71 -15.30 8.06 7.33
N ALA A 72 -16.39 7.79 8.05
CA ALA A 72 -16.59 6.54 8.76
C ALA A 72 -16.99 5.41 7.80
N ALA A 73 -16.56 4.19 8.11
CA ALA A 73 -17.12 3.00 7.47
C ALA A 73 -18.08 2.29 8.44
N PRO A 74 -19.25 1.79 7.98
CA PRO A 74 -19.68 1.77 6.58
C PRO A 74 -20.38 3.05 6.10
N HIS A 75 -20.90 3.88 7.01
CA HIS A 75 -21.69 5.06 6.67
C HIS A 75 -20.82 6.31 6.55
N ASN A 76 -20.79 6.90 5.34
CA ASN A 76 -19.99 8.07 5.02
C ASN A 76 -20.78 9.09 4.17
N TYR A 77 -20.11 10.19 3.79
CA TYR A 77 -20.72 11.28 3.03
C TYR A 77 -21.22 10.88 1.62
N MET A 78 -20.79 9.73 1.09
CA MET A 78 -21.12 9.22 -0.24
C MET A 78 -22.12 8.05 -0.23
N GLY A 79 -22.45 7.52 0.95
CA GLY A 79 -23.40 6.42 1.11
C GLY A 79 -23.00 5.43 2.19
N MET A 80 -23.45 4.19 2.03
CA MET A 80 -23.11 3.07 2.90
C MET A 80 -22.31 2.03 2.11
N GLN A 81 -21.13 1.66 2.60
CA GLN A 81 -20.37 0.54 2.06
C GLN A 81 -19.58 -0.15 3.18
N GLU A 82 -19.82 -1.45 3.38
CA GLU A 82 -18.92 -2.24 4.24
C GLU A 82 -17.57 -2.44 3.54
N PRO A 83 -16.43 -2.27 4.26
CA PRO A 83 -15.13 -2.68 3.75
C PRO A 83 -15.16 -4.12 3.27
N ARG A 84 -14.49 -4.40 2.16
CA ARG A 84 -14.50 -5.75 1.59
C ARG A 84 -13.68 -6.68 2.47
N THR A 85 -12.52 -6.21 2.90
CA THR A 85 -11.70 -6.83 3.94
C THR A 85 -11.26 -5.78 4.96
N GLY A 86 -10.83 -6.21 6.13
CA GLY A 86 -10.31 -5.30 7.16
C GLY A 86 -11.31 -4.25 7.64
N GLU A 87 -10.82 -3.03 7.83
CA GLU A 87 -11.54 -1.90 8.42
C GLU A 87 -11.53 -0.64 7.54
N ALA A 88 -10.80 -0.63 6.41
CA ALA A 88 -10.61 0.54 5.58
C ALA A 88 -10.90 0.28 4.09
N TYR A 89 -11.22 1.34 3.35
CA TYR A 89 -11.27 1.34 1.88
C TYR A 89 -11.08 2.75 1.34
N ALA A 90 -10.75 2.87 0.06
CA ALA A 90 -10.59 4.16 -0.61
C ALA A 90 -11.85 4.56 -1.37
N GLY A 91 -11.96 5.83 -1.74
CA GLY A 91 -12.98 6.26 -2.72
C GLY A 91 -12.48 7.37 -3.63
N ILE A 92 -12.95 7.32 -4.89
CA ILE A 92 -12.61 8.28 -5.92
C ILE A 92 -13.77 8.64 -6.84
N ALA A 93 -13.81 9.89 -7.30
CA ALA A 93 -14.68 10.34 -8.38
C ALA A 93 -13.98 10.18 -9.74
N VAL A 94 -14.55 9.34 -10.62
CA VAL A 94 -14.03 9.08 -11.97
C VAL A 94 -14.74 9.85 -13.08
N ILE A 95 -15.89 10.44 -12.75
CA ILE A 95 -16.64 11.38 -13.58
C ILE A 95 -17.31 12.39 -12.66
N ARG A 96 -17.20 13.68 -12.95
CA ARG A 96 -18.00 14.73 -12.32
C ARG A 96 -18.54 15.70 -13.36
N LYS A 97 -19.84 15.62 -13.63
CA LYS A 97 -20.54 16.44 -14.63
C LYS A 97 -20.57 17.89 -14.14
N GLY A 98 -20.25 18.84 -15.02
CA GLY A 98 -20.20 20.27 -14.70
C GLY A 98 -18.80 20.80 -14.42
N LYS A 99 -17.85 19.93 -14.07
CA LYS A 99 -16.42 20.24 -14.05
C LYS A 99 -15.76 19.74 -15.34
N ILE A 100 -14.87 20.56 -15.92
CA ILE A 100 -14.12 20.16 -17.11
C ILE A 100 -13.17 19.02 -16.72
N ASP A 101 -13.41 17.87 -17.32
CA ASP A 101 -12.55 16.67 -17.30
C ASP A 101 -12.12 16.14 -15.92
N TYR A 102 -12.96 16.34 -14.90
CA TYR A 102 -12.67 15.92 -13.54
C TYR A 102 -12.67 14.40 -13.38
N ARG A 103 -11.58 13.90 -12.81
CA ARG A 103 -11.31 12.48 -12.53
C ARG A 103 -10.17 12.38 -11.53
N GLU A 104 -10.31 11.50 -10.56
CA GLU A 104 -9.31 11.25 -9.54
C GLU A 104 -8.50 10.00 -9.85
N PHE A 105 -7.28 9.97 -9.32
CA PHE A 105 -6.37 8.85 -9.46
C PHE A 105 -5.71 8.51 -8.12
N MET A 106 -5.47 7.21 -7.91
CA MET A 106 -4.67 6.69 -6.82
C MET A 106 -3.45 6.00 -7.39
N GLN A 107 -2.31 6.13 -6.72
CA GLN A 107 -1.07 5.53 -7.18
C GLN A 107 -0.22 5.02 -6.03
N VAL A 108 0.59 4.01 -6.35
CA VAL A 108 1.48 3.37 -5.40
C VAL A 108 2.69 2.79 -6.12
N TYR A 109 3.87 2.82 -5.49
CA TYR A 109 4.99 2.06 -6.01
C TYR A 109 4.84 0.59 -5.60
N LEU A 110 5.22 -0.30 -6.51
CA LEU A 110 5.23 -1.74 -6.27
C LEU A 110 6.35 -2.11 -5.30
N SER A 111 6.18 -3.25 -4.62
CA SER A 111 7.18 -3.78 -3.69
C SER A 111 8.43 -4.34 -4.37
N GLU A 112 8.37 -4.57 -5.69
CA GLU A 112 9.52 -4.82 -6.56
C GLU A 112 9.17 -4.46 -8.02
N PRO A 113 10.16 -4.16 -8.88
CA PRO A 113 9.92 -3.98 -10.31
C PRO A 113 9.42 -5.26 -10.97
N LEU A 114 8.53 -5.12 -11.96
CA LEU A 114 8.07 -6.27 -12.73
C LEU A 114 9.19 -6.86 -13.60
N ARG A 115 9.11 -8.16 -13.87
CA ARG A 115 10.11 -8.91 -14.64
C ARG A 115 9.71 -8.98 -16.10
N LYS A 116 10.65 -8.65 -17.00
CA LYS A 116 10.42 -8.63 -18.44
C LYS A 116 9.92 -9.98 -18.94
N GLY A 117 8.79 -9.98 -19.64
CA GLY A 117 8.24 -11.16 -20.29
C GLY A 117 7.45 -12.10 -19.36
N GLU A 118 7.43 -11.84 -18.06
CA GLU A 118 6.60 -12.60 -17.12
C GLU A 118 5.13 -12.17 -17.20
N LEU A 119 4.23 -13.10 -16.90
CA LEU A 119 2.79 -12.85 -16.86
C LEU A 119 2.37 -12.47 -15.44
N TYR A 120 1.53 -11.47 -15.31
CA TYR A 120 1.00 -10.99 -14.03
C TYR A 120 -0.52 -11.02 -14.04
N ASP A 121 -1.09 -11.46 -12.93
CA ASP A 121 -2.51 -11.35 -12.61
C ASP A 121 -2.70 -10.13 -11.71
N ALA A 122 -3.69 -9.32 -12.02
CA ALA A 122 -3.94 -8.11 -11.26
C ALA A 122 -5.45 -7.88 -11.11
N GLU A 123 -5.86 -7.58 -9.89
CA GLU A 123 -7.26 -7.42 -9.51
C GLU A 123 -7.45 -6.30 -8.49
N PHE A 124 -8.63 -5.71 -8.50
CA PHE A 124 -9.12 -4.81 -7.46
C PHE A 124 -10.64 -4.87 -7.44
N TYR A 125 -11.24 -4.45 -6.33
CA TYR A 125 -12.67 -4.49 -6.14
C TYR A 125 -13.24 -3.10 -6.04
N VAL A 126 -14.42 -2.91 -6.61
CA VAL A 126 -15.07 -1.62 -6.71
C VAL A 126 -16.55 -1.72 -6.40
N SER A 127 -17.12 -0.67 -5.82
CA SER A 127 -18.56 -0.50 -5.64
C SER A 127 -18.94 0.94 -5.95
N LEU A 128 -20.03 1.14 -6.69
CA LEU A 128 -20.54 2.46 -7.00
C LEU A 128 -21.23 3.05 -5.77
N SER A 129 -20.87 4.25 -5.35
CA SER A 129 -21.52 4.89 -4.20
C SER A 129 -23.03 5.08 -4.38
N ASP A 130 -23.78 4.95 -3.29
CA ASP A 130 -25.24 5.15 -3.25
C ASP A 130 -25.67 6.47 -3.87
N PHE A 131 -24.86 7.52 -3.65
CA PHE A 131 -25.16 8.87 -4.08
C PHE A 131 -24.77 9.19 -5.52
N SER A 132 -24.10 8.28 -6.24
CA SER A 132 -23.80 8.46 -7.66
C SER A 132 -25.04 8.37 -8.56
N GLU A 133 -25.14 9.28 -9.52
CA GLU A 133 -26.13 9.26 -10.62
C GLU A 133 -25.58 8.67 -11.92
N ILE A 134 -24.27 8.48 -12.02
CA ILE A 134 -23.61 7.98 -13.23
C ILE A 134 -22.85 6.71 -12.86
N ALA A 135 -23.03 5.67 -13.66
CA ALA A 135 -22.20 4.48 -13.67
C ALA A 135 -21.32 4.47 -14.94
N THR A 136 -20.14 3.87 -14.84
CA THR A 136 -19.18 3.73 -15.94
C THR A 136 -18.41 2.42 -15.78
N ASN A 137 -17.64 2.05 -16.80
CA ASN A 137 -16.61 1.02 -16.74
C ASN A 137 -15.20 1.62 -16.92
N GLY A 138 -15.07 2.95 -16.91
CA GLY A 138 -13.81 3.64 -17.13
C GLY A 138 -12.77 3.42 -16.03
N LEU A 139 -13.16 2.84 -14.89
CA LEU A 139 -12.28 2.55 -13.78
C LEU A 139 -11.35 1.37 -14.14
N SER A 140 -10.06 1.69 -14.28
CA SER A 140 -9.04 0.79 -14.80
C SER A 140 -7.77 0.88 -13.96
N MET A 141 -6.84 -0.06 -14.19
CA MET A 141 -5.53 -0.08 -13.56
C MET A 141 -4.42 -0.12 -14.62
N TYR A 142 -3.40 0.69 -14.38
CA TYR A 142 -2.24 0.86 -15.24
C TYR A 142 -0.95 0.68 -14.45
N VAL A 143 -0.03 -0.14 -14.96
CA VAL A 143 1.28 -0.40 -14.36
C VAL A 143 2.38 0.14 -15.27
N SER A 144 3.31 0.92 -14.74
CA SER A 144 4.31 1.68 -15.51
C SER A 144 5.64 1.88 -14.78
N HIS A 145 6.67 2.34 -15.50
CA HIS A 145 7.99 2.66 -14.93
C HIS A 145 8.01 3.90 -14.03
N LYS A 146 7.03 4.78 -14.19
CA LYS A 146 6.91 6.05 -13.46
C LYS A 146 5.45 6.49 -13.46
N VAL A 147 5.13 7.41 -12.55
CA VAL A 147 3.82 8.05 -12.46
C VAL A 147 3.44 8.66 -13.82
N PRO A 148 2.27 8.32 -14.39
CA PRO A 148 1.82 8.90 -15.64
C PRO A 148 1.43 10.39 -15.44
N LEU A 149 1.80 11.23 -16.40
CA LEU A 149 1.48 12.67 -16.39
C LEU A 149 0.21 12.92 -17.21
N LEU A 150 -0.67 13.81 -16.73
CA LEU A 150 -1.80 14.30 -17.53
C LEU A 150 -1.32 14.94 -18.82
N ALA A 151 -2.06 14.70 -19.92
CA ALA A 151 -1.94 15.54 -21.10
C ALA A 151 -2.44 16.96 -20.78
N GLN A 152 -2.09 17.95 -21.62
CA GLN A 152 -2.59 19.33 -21.48
C GLN A 152 -4.12 19.43 -21.40
N ASN A 153 -4.84 18.43 -21.92
CA ASN A 153 -6.30 18.38 -21.94
C ASN A 153 -6.94 17.71 -20.71
N GLY A 154 -6.16 17.27 -19.71
CA GLY A 154 -6.69 16.76 -18.44
C GLY A 154 -6.89 15.24 -18.32
N TYR A 155 -6.67 14.47 -19.39
CA TYR A 155 -6.77 13.00 -19.39
C TYR A 155 -5.47 12.29 -19.76
N LEU A 156 -5.33 11.04 -19.33
CA LEU A 156 -4.22 10.16 -19.71
C LEU A 156 -4.50 9.54 -21.08
N MET A 157 -3.62 9.74 -22.06
CA MET A 157 -3.71 9.05 -23.36
C MET A 157 -3.02 7.70 -23.33
N ILE A 158 -3.43 6.84 -22.38
CA ILE A 158 -2.79 5.57 -22.10
C ILE A 158 -3.85 4.47 -22.18
N ARG A 159 -3.49 3.34 -22.78
CA ARG A 159 -4.31 2.13 -22.72
C ARG A 159 -3.96 1.36 -21.44
N PRO A 160 -4.84 1.29 -20.44
CA PRO A 160 -4.57 0.53 -19.21
C PRO A 160 -4.48 -0.96 -19.52
N GLN A 161 -3.67 -1.71 -18.76
CA GLN A 161 -3.57 -3.15 -18.94
C GLN A 161 -4.79 -3.89 -18.37
N ILE A 162 -5.44 -3.33 -17.33
CA ILE A 162 -6.58 -3.96 -16.65
C ILE A 162 -7.77 -3.01 -16.71
N SER A 163 -8.85 -3.48 -17.32
CA SER A 163 -10.12 -2.77 -17.45
C SER A 163 -11.24 -3.79 -17.65
N LYS A 164 -12.48 -3.38 -17.36
CA LYS A 164 -13.65 -4.14 -17.76
C LYS A 164 -13.88 -4.04 -19.28
N PRO A 165 -14.51 -5.03 -19.92
CA PRO A 165 -14.97 -4.90 -21.31
C PRO A 165 -15.83 -3.65 -21.51
N GLU A 166 -15.80 -3.08 -22.71
CA GLU A 166 -16.51 -1.82 -23.01
C GLU A 166 -18.03 -1.90 -22.75
N SER A 167 -18.62 -3.08 -22.85
CA SER A 167 -20.04 -3.36 -22.61
C SER A 167 -20.41 -3.54 -21.13
N GLU A 168 -19.45 -3.68 -20.22
CA GLU A 168 -19.70 -4.01 -18.81
C GLU A 168 -19.68 -2.77 -17.91
N ILE A 169 -20.79 -2.02 -17.88
CA ILE A 169 -20.97 -0.90 -16.94
C ILE A 169 -20.98 -1.41 -15.49
N ILE A 170 -20.20 -0.77 -14.62
CA ILE A 170 -20.14 -1.09 -13.19
C ILE A 170 -21.17 -0.23 -12.44
N ALA A 171 -22.39 -0.75 -12.28
CA ALA A 171 -23.50 -0.04 -11.64
C ALA A 171 -23.90 -0.60 -10.24
N GLU A 172 -23.20 -1.64 -9.77
CA GLU A 172 -23.44 -2.25 -8.46
C GLU A 172 -23.10 -1.29 -7.32
N LYS A 173 -23.97 -1.21 -6.31
CA LYS A 173 -23.87 -0.25 -5.19
C LYS A 173 -23.77 -0.89 -3.80
N GLN A 174 -24.15 -2.16 -3.68
CA GLN A 174 -24.18 -2.89 -2.41
C GLN A 174 -22.98 -3.83 -2.30
N ASP A 175 -22.76 -4.60 -3.36
CA ASP A 175 -21.70 -5.60 -3.42
C ASP A 175 -20.42 -5.09 -4.12
N TRP A 176 -19.33 -5.81 -3.91
CA TRP A 176 -18.05 -5.52 -4.52
C TRP A 176 -17.90 -6.22 -5.87
N VAL A 177 -17.74 -5.45 -6.93
CA VAL A 177 -17.45 -5.96 -8.28
C VAL A 177 -15.96 -6.08 -8.47
N LYS A 178 -15.49 -7.27 -8.88
CA LYS A 178 -14.10 -7.48 -9.26
C LYS A 178 -13.79 -6.89 -10.63
N VAL A 179 -12.72 -6.09 -10.72
CA VAL A 179 -12.05 -5.71 -11.96
C VAL A 179 -10.70 -6.42 -11.99
N SER A 180 -10.47 -7.28 -12.99
CA SER A 180 -9.26 -8.10 -13.04
C SER A 180 -8.81 -8.34 -14.48
N GLY A 181 -7.53 -8.65 -14.65
CA GLY A 181 -6.98 -9.06 -15.93
C GLY A 181 -5.56 -9.58 -15.79
N GLN A 182 -5.07 -10.18 -16.87
CA GLN A 182 -3.69 -10.62 -16.98
C GLN A 182 -2.95 -9.83 -18.05
N PHE A 183 -1.68 -9.53 -17.79
CA PHE A 183 -0.83 -8.86 -18.75
C PHE A 183 0.62 -9.34 -18.66
N LYS A 184 1.30 -9.29 -19.80
CA LYS A 184 2.73 -9.60 -19.90
C LYS A 184 3.54 -8.33 -19.64
N ALA A 185 4.43 -8.35 -18.67
CA ALA A 185 5.25 -7.20 -18.31
C ALA A 185 6.34 -6.91 -19.34
N GLN A 186 6.63 -5.63 -19.57
CA GLN A 186 7.76 -5.16 -20.36
C GLN A 186 9.07 -5.21 -19.56
N GLY A 187 8.96 -5.23 -18.22
CA GLY A 187 10.03 -5.34 -17.25
C GLY A 187 10.52 -3.99 -16.77
N GLY A 188 10.67 -3.82 -15.45
CA GLY A 188 11.09 -2.57 -14.81
C GLY A 188 9.94 -1.62 -14.46
N GLU A 189 8.68 -2.00 -14.69
CA GLU A 189 7.54 -1.24 -14.20
C GLU A 189 7.51 -1.27 -12.66
N THR A 190 7.28 -0.12 -12.04
CA THR A 190 7.44 0.10 -10.58
C THR A 190 6.28 0.87 -9.97
N VAL A 191 5.34 1.37 -10.77
CA VAL A 191 4.21 2.21 -10.31
C VAL A 191 2.91 1.60 -10.81
N LEU A 192 1.93 1.52 -9.92
CA LEU A 192 0.55 1.18 -10.24
C LEU A 192 -0.32 2.44 -10.06
N THR A 193 -1.22 2.69 -11.01
CA THR A 193 -2.17 3.80 -11.01
C THR A 193 -3.58 3.27 -11.29
N ILE A 194 -4.56 3.71 -10.50
CA ILE A 194 -5.99 3.37 -10.64
C ILE A 194 -6.79 4.65 -10.87
N GLY A 195 -7.74 4.62 -11.81
CA GLY A 195 -8.62 5.74 -12.11
C GLY A 195 -9.26 5.61 -13.49
N ASN A 196 -9.67 6.73 -14.10
CA ASN A 196 -10.28 6.75 -15.43
C ASN A 196 -9.33 7.28 -16.51
N PHE A 197 -8.84 6.38 -17.35
CA PHE A 197 -7.88 6.64 -18.43
C PHE A 197 -8.57 6.97 -19.77
N LEU A 198 -9.88 6.84 -19.87
CA LEU A 198 -10.61 7.11 -21.11
C LEU A 198 -10.92 8.60 -21.23
N SER A 199 -10.80 9.15 -22.44
CA SER A 199 -11.26 10.53 -22.69
C SER A 199 -12.76 10.68 -22.37
N PRO A 200 -13.26 11.89 -22.10
CA PRO A 200 -14.68 12.12 -21.84
C PRO A 200 -15.62 11.54 -22.91
N SER A 201 -15.19 11.56 -24.18
CA SER A 201 -15.93 11.03 -25.33
C SER A 201 -15.89 9.50 -25.45
N LYS A 202 -14.83 8.87 -24.94
CA LYS A 202 -14.65 7.41 -24.98
C LYS A 202 -15.11 6.71 -23.70
N THR A 203 -15.33 7.46 -22.62
CA THR A 203 -15.81 6.91 -21.35
C THR A 203 -17.29 6.50 -21.48
N PRO A 204 -17.63 5.19 -21.41
CA PRO A 204 -19.01 4.73 -21.38
C PRO A 204 -19.73 5.21 -20.11
N LYS A 205 -20.98 5.63 -20.22
CA LYS A 205 -21.74 6.23 -19.12
C LYS A 205 -23.18 5.74 -19.15
N GLN A 206 -23.73 5.45 -17.98
CA GLN A 206 -25.13 5.09 -17.79
C GLN A 206 -25.72 5.91 -16.64
N LYS A 207 -26.90 6.51 -16.84
CA LYS A 207 -27.65 7.13 -15.72
C LYS A 207 -28.16 6.03 -14.79
N VAL A 208 -27.94 6.20 -13.50
CA VAL A 208 -28.45 5.31 -12.45
C VAL A 208 -29.22 6.10 -11.40
N LYS A 209 -30.06 5.42 -10.63
CA LYS A 209 -30.82 6.03 -9.54
C LYS A 209 -29.88 6.34 -8.37
N SER A 210 -29.91 7.57 -7.88
CA SER A 210 -29.22 7.96 -6.65
C SER A 210 -30.13 7.82 -5.43
N ALA A 211 -29.56 7.48 -4.27
CA ALA A 211 -30.28 7.44 -3.00
C ALA A 211 -30.53 8.85 -2.41
N ARG A 212 -29.80 9.87 -2.87
CA ARG A 212 -30.06 11.27 -2.49
C ARG A 212 -31.23 11.83 -3.30
N LYS A 213 -32.00 12.75 -2.72
CA LYS A 213 -33.04 13.48 -3.48
C LYS A 213 -32.38 14.24 -4.63
N GLU A 214 -32.96 14.12 -5.83
CA GLU A 214 -32.52 14.87 -7.01
C GLU A 214 -32.62 16.36 -6.68
N THR A 215 -31.46 16.97 -6.46
CA THR A 215 -31.26 18.41 -6.36
C THR A 215 -30.43 18.78 -7.58
N ASP A 216 -30.47 20.04 -8.05
CA ASP A 216 -29.69 20.52 -9.21
C ASP A 216 -28.15 20.47 -9.02
N ARG A 217 -27.65 19.60 -8.14
CA ARG A 217 -26.23 19.35 -7.91
C ARG A 217 -25.60 18.56 -9.06
N GLU A 218 -24.31 18.80 -9.24
CA GLU A 218 -23.43 18.09 -10.18
C GLU A 218 -23.57 16.56 -10.05
N ALA A 219 -23.90 15.88 -11.15
CA ALA A 219 -23.99 14.43 -11.23
C ALA A 219 -22.58 13.81 -11.32
N PHE A 220 -22.33 12.71 -10.61
CA PHE A 220 -21.02 12.06 -10.60
C PHE A 220 -21.09 10.53 -10.66
N ALA A 221 -19.95 9.94 -11.02
CA ALA A 221 -19.63 8.54 -10.82
C ALA A 221 -18.49 8.47 -9.79
N TYR A 222 -18.81 8.03 -8.58
CA TYR A 222 -17.87 7.88 -7.47
C TYR A 222 -17.87 6.44 -7.00
N TYR A 223 -16.69 5.83 -6.96
CA TYR A 223 -16.50 4.43 -6.60
C TYR A 223 -15.69 4.29 -5.33
N TYR A 224 -16.15 3.40 -4.45
CA TYR A 224 -15.31 2.80 -3.42
C TYR A 224 -14.40 1.75 -4.03
N ILE A 225 -13.19 1.61 -3.50
CA ILE A 225 -12.14 0.72 -4.02
C ILE A 225 -11.45 0.01 -2.85
N ASP A 226 -11.25 -1.30 -2.98
CA ASP A 226 -10.62 -2.14 -1.96
C ASP A 226 -9.92 -3.37 -2.59
N ASP A 227 -9.13 -4.10 -1.79
CA ASP A 227 -8.48 -5.37 -2.13
C ASP A 227 -7.65 -5.35 -3.44
N ILE A 228 -6.74 -4.40 -3.58
CA ILE A 228 -5.87 -4.31 -4.76
C ILE A 228 -4.75 -5.37 -4.68
N LYS A 229 -4.60 -6.15 -5.74
CA LYS A 229 -3.55 -7.16 -5.87
C LYS A 229 -2.88 -7.15 -7.24
N LEU A 230 -1.58 -7.45 -7.21
CA LEU A 230 -0.76 -7.75 -8.38
C LEU A 230 0.17 -8.90 -8.04
N THR A 231 0.00 -10.04 -8.70
CA THR A 231 0.75 -11.28 -8.42
C THR A 231 1.38 -11.81 -9.71
N ARG A 232 2.60 -12.35 -9.64
CA ARG A 232 3.18 -13.01 -10.81
C ARG A 232 2.53 -14.37 -11.02
N VAL A 233 2.06 -14.63 -12.23
CA VAL A 233 1.50 -15.95 -12.59
C VAL A 233 2.60 -16.99 -12.53
N GLY A 234 2.32 -18.12 -11.88
CA GLY A 234 3.29 -19.20 -11.70
C GLY A 234 4.16 -19.06 -10.44
N ASP A 235 4.01 -18.00 -9.66
CA ASP A 235 4.53 -17.99 -8.30
C ASP A 235 3.87 -19.10 -7.48
N LYS A 236 4.71 -19.99 -6.95
CA LYS A 236 4.27 -20.92 -5.92
C LYS A 236 3.82 -20.08 -4.72
N PRO A 237 2.68 -20.40 -4.10
CA PRO A 237 2.31 -19.79 -2.84
C PRO A 237 3.50 -19.88 -1.89
N GLU A 238 3.89 -18.76 -1.28
CA GLU A 238 4.99 -18.79 -0.31
C GLU A 238 4.55 -19.61 0.89
N GLU A 239 5.41 -20.52 1.36
CA GLU A 239 5.23 -21.23 2.62
C GLU A 239 5.52 -20.25 3.75
N LEU A 240 4.47 -19.61 4.27
CA LEU A 240 4.54 -18.40 5.09
C LEU A 240 5.11 -18.59 6.50
N VAL A 241 5.49 -19.80 6.93
CA VAL A 241 5.87 -20.08 8.32
C VAL A 241 7.29 -20.65 8.47
N ALA A 242 7.78 -21.47 7.53
CA ALA A 242 9.05 -22.20 7.74
C ALA A 242 10.32 -21.48 7.25
N LYS A 243 10.20 -20.53 6.32
CA LYS A 243 11.37 -19.84 5.71
C LYS A 243 11.81 -18.56 6.44
N ARG A 244 11.04 -18.07 7.41
CA ARG A 244 11.14 -16.70 7.93
C ARG A 244 11.99 -16.56 9.20
N SER A 245 12.00 -17.58 10.06
CA SER A 245 12.78 -17.62 11.31
C SER A 245 14.32 -17.55 11.09
N THR A 246 14.84 -17.99 9.94
CA THR A 246 16.29 -18.02 9.66
C THR A 246 16.81 -16.89 8.78
N TYR A 247 15.96 -15.92 8.40
CA TYR A 247 16.32 -14.90 7.39
C TYR A 247 17.54 -14.05 7.79
N PHE A 248 17.62 -13.64 9.05
CA PHE A 248 18.74 -12.83 9.56
C PHE A 248 19.93 -13.67 10.05
N GLY A 249 19.89 -15.00 9.87
CA GLY A 249 20.94 -15.91 10.31
C GLY A 249 21.10 -15.96 11.83
N GLU A 250 22.30 -16.30 12.29
CA GLU A 250 22.65 -16.21 13.72
C GLU A 250 22.78 -14.74 14.13
N ILE A 251 22.06 -14.36 15.19
CA ILE A 251 22.04 -12.99 15.70
C ILE A 251 22.78 -12.93 17.01
N ARG A 252 23.72 -11.99 17.12
CA ARG A 252 24.48 -11.72 18.33
C ARG A 252 24.08 -10.37 18.89
N ALA A 253 23.92 -10.30 20.21
CA ALA A 253 23.58 -9.06 20.89
C ALA A 253 24.61 -7.98 20.57
N LYS A 254 24.12 -6.77 20.28
CA LYS A 254 24.89 -5.57 19.94
C LYS A 254 25.72 -5.64 18.65
N GLU A 255 25.54 -6.69 17.84
CA GLU A 255 26.09 -6.70 16.49
C GLU A 255 25.05 -6.10 15.52
N PRO A 256 25.44 -5.11 14.70
CA PRO A 256 24.52 -4.50 13.75
C PRO A 256 24.23 -5.43 12.58
N ILE A 257 22.95 -5.62 12.30
CA ILE A 257 22.43 -6.38 11.17
C ILE A 257 21.85 -5.40 10.17
N ARG A 258 22.39 -5.42 8.95
CA ARG A 258 21.94 -4.54 7.88
C ARG A 258 20.58 -4.99 7.33
N LEU A 259 19.63 -4.07 7.28
CA LEU A 259 18.38 -4.28 6.56
C LEU A 259 18.63 -4.03 5.08
N SER A 260 18.42 -5.07 4.27
CA SER A 260 18.63 -4.99 2.84
C SER A 260 17.45 -4.29 2.16
N ASN A 261 17.70 -3.51 1.11
CA ASN A 261 16.64 -2.88 0.31
C ASN A 261 15.72 -1.91 1.07
N ILE A 262 16.19 -1.28 2.14
CA ILE A 262 15.49 -0.15 2.75
C ILE A 262 15.80 1.11 1.96
N PHE A 263 14.78 1.64 1.28
CA PHE A 263 14.87 2.82 0.44
C PHE A 263 13.92 3.91 0.94
N PHE A 264 14.35 5.15 0.75
CA PHE A 264 13.57 6.34 1.09
C PHE A 264 13.39 7.21 -0.15
N ARG A 265 12.36 8.03 -0.18
CA ARG A 265 12.28 9.14 -1.13
C ARG A 265 13.52 10.04 -1.00
N PRO A 266 14.02 10.63 -2.10
CA PRO A 266 15.18 11.53 -2.07
C PRO A 266 14.99 12.61 -1.00
N ASP A 267 16.00 12.80 -0.16
CA ASP A 267 16.01 13.78 0.93
C ASP A 267 14.87 13.72 1.95
N GLU A 268 14.11 12.63 1.96
CA GLU A 268 12.98 12.42 2.86
C GLU A 268 13.21 11.20 3.76
N ALA A 269 12.43 11.13 4.84
CA ALA A 269 12.28 9.96 5.70
C ALA A 269 11.03 9.13 5.35
N VAL A 270 10.52 9.26 4.12
CA VAL A 270 9.38 8.50 3.62
C VAL A 270 9.89 7.21 2.98
N LEU A 271 9.55 6.06 3.58
CA LEU A 271 9.92 4.73 3.08
C LEU A 271 9.29 4.48 1.70
N LEU A 272 10.10 3.99 0.77
CA LEU A 272 9.59 3.48 -0.50
C LEU A 272 8.98 2.09 -0.30
N PRO A 273 7.91 1.75 -1.02
CA PRO A 273 7.25 0.44 -0.97
C PRO A 273 8.14 -0.80 -1.07
N THR A 274 9.21 -0.71 -1.85
CA THR A 274 10.18 -1.80 -2.01
C THR A 274 10.84 -2.18 -0.68
N SER A 275 10.90 -1.25 0.27
CA SER A 275 11.43 -1.47 1.63
C SER A 275 10.53 -2.35 2.49
N PHE A 276 9.22 -2.35 2.23
CA PHE A 276 8.27 -3.02 3.11
C PHE A 276 8.45 -4.53 3.13
N ASN A 277 8.90 -5.12 2.02
CA ASN A 277 9.26 -6.54 1.98
C ASN A 277 10.37 -6.89 3.00
N GLU A 278 11.34 -6.01 3.23
CA GLU A 278 12.38 -6.24 4.24
C GLU A 278 11.87 -5.96 5.65
N LEU A 279 11.08 -4.89 5.81
CA LEU A 279 10.51 -4.53 7.11
C LEU A 279 9.48 -5.54 7.62
N ASP A 280 8.73 -6.17 6.72
CA ASP A 280 7.83 -7.28 7.06
C ASP A 280 8.63 -8.48 7.62
N LYS A 281 9.81 -8.80 7.07
CA LYS A 281 10.68 -9.83 7.64
C LYS A 281 11.19 -9.46 9.02
N LEU A 282 11.57 -8.20 9.23
CA LEU A 282 11.96 -7.71 10.56
C LEU A 282 10.80 -7.78 11.55
N TYR A 283 9.59 -7.38 11.13
CA TYR A 283 8.38 -7.50 11.94
C TYR A 283 8.11 -8.95 12.35
N GLU A 284 8.15 -9.89 11.40
CA GLU A 284 7.94 -11.31 11.66
C GLU A 284 8.97 -11.87 12.63
N PHE A 285 10.25 -11.57 12.38
CA PHE A 285 11.35 -11.95 13.26
C PHE A 285 11.13 -11.47 14.71
N LEU A 286 10.72 -10.21 14.91
CA LEU A 286 10.41 -9.68 16.24
C LEU A 286 9.14 -10.26 16.85
N SER A 287 8.17 -10.65 16.03
CA SER A 287 6.91 -11.26 16.46
C SER A 287 7.11 -12.68 16.98
N GLU A 288 8.05 -13.42 16.39
CA GLU A 288 8.49 -14.73 16.85
C GLU A 288 9.36 -14.62 18.11
N ASN A 289 10.20 -13.58 18.20
CA ASN A 289 11.11 -13.33 19.31
C ASN A 289 10.54 -12.29 20.28
N LYS A 290 9.40 -12.60 20.90
CA LYS A 290 8.59 -11.63 21.65
C LYS A 290 9.36 -10.90 22.76
N GLU A 291 10.35 -11.51 23.41
CA GLU A 291 11.10 -10.84 24.49
C GLU A 291 12.23 -9.93 23.98
N MET A 292 12.52 -9.95 22.67
CA MET A 292 13.63 -9.22 22.08
C MET A 292 13.36 -7.72 22.01
N ALA A 293 14.36 -6.94 22.39
CA ALA A 293 14.39 -5.49 22.17
C ALA A 293 15.51 -5.15 21.19
N ILE A 294 15.24 -4.22 20.28
CA ILE A 294 16.19 -3.80 19.24
C ILE A 294 16.42 -2.30 19.26
N GLN A 295 17.54 -1.88 18.69
CA GLN A 295 17.80 -0.50 18.29
C GLN A 295 17.95 -0.43 16.77
N ILE A 296 17.23 0.51 16.15
CA ILE A 296 17.34 0.81 14.72
C ILE A 296 18.32 1.96 14.52
N ASN A 297 19.30 1.74 13.68
CA ASN A 297 20.40 2.65 13.40
C ASN A 297 20.27 3.22 11.98
N GLY A 298 20.15 4.54 11.84
CA GLY A 298 20.07 5.23 10.55
C GLY A 298 21.41 5.85 10.13
N HIS A 299 21.73 5.77 8.84
CA HIS A 299 22.98 6.30 8.28
C HIS A 299 22.73 7.05 6.95
N THR A 300 23.58 8.04 6.67
CA THR A 300 23.62 8.79 5.40
C THR A 300 24.99 8.67 4.74
N ASP A 301 25.09 9.14 3.50
CA ASP A 301 26.38 9.48 2.89
C ASP A 301 26.81 10.92 3.30
N ILE A 302 27.99 11.34 2.85
CA ILE A 302 28.60 12.63 3.19
C ILE A 302 28.11 13.81 2.32
N THR A 303 27.10 13.63 1.45
CA THR A 303 26.77 14.62 0.41
C THR A 303 26.21 15.92 0.98
N SER A 304 25.45 15.85 2.09
CA SER A 304 24.88 17.02 2.76
C SER A 304 25.70 17.43 3.98
N ASN A 305 25.35 18.56 4.61
CA ASN A 305 26.05 18.99 5.82
C ASN A 305 25.79 18.04 7.01
N PRO A 306 26.71 17.93 7.99
CA PRO A 306 26.61 16.96 9.09
C PRO A 306 25.35 17.08 9.95
N GLU A 307 24.87 18.29 10.24
CA GLU A 307 23.67 18.52 11.06
C GLU A 307 22.40 18.02 10.34
N TYR A 308 22.32 18.28 9.05
CA TYR A 308 21.26 17.76 8.19
C TYR A 308 21.31 16.23 8.09
N ASN A 309 22.50 15.66 7.85
CA ASN A 309 22.71 14.21 7.78
C ASN A 309 22.29 13.53 9.08
N GLN A 310 22.66 14.11 10.23
CA GLN A 310 22.26 13.62 11.54
C GLN A 310 20.73 13.59 11.66
N THR A 311 20.07 14.71 11.39
CA THR A 311 18.61 14.83 11.45
C THR A 311 17.91 13.84 10.51
N LEU A 312 18.37 13.74 9.26
CA LEU A 312 17.80 12.83 8.26
C LEU A 312 17.95 11.36 8.69
N SER A 313 19.12 10.98 9.20
CA SER A 313 19.38 9.62 9.67
C SER A 313 18.47 9.21 10.84
N GLU A 314 18.24 10.12 11.79
CA GLU A 314 17.33 9.89 12.92
C GLU A 314 15.88 9.73 12.45
N ASN A 315 15.44 10.60 11.53
CA ASN A 315 14.08 10.54 10.98
C ASN A 315 13.84 9.24 10.20
N ARG A 316 14.84 8.74 9.46
CA ARG A 316 14.77 7.46 8.76
C ARG A 316 14.67 6.27 9.73
N ALA A 317 15.44 6.27 10.82
CA ALA A 317 15.30 5.24 11.86
C ALA A 317 13.92 5.29 12.53
N LYS A 318 13.40 6.49 12.81
CA LYS A 318 12.04 6.70 13.34
C LYS A 318 10.94 6.23 12.38
N ALA A 319 11.12 6.40 11.07
CA ALA A 319 10.17 5.91 10.07
C ALA A 319 10.06 4.37 10.09
N VAL A 320 11.19 3.67 10.23
CA VAL A 320 11.22 2.21 10.38
C VAL A 320 10.56 1.78 11.69
N LYS A 321 10.90 2.43 12.83
CA LYS A 321 10.23 2.19 14.12
C LYS A 321 8.71 2.37 14.01
N THR A 322 8.26 3.45 13.37
CA THR A 322 6.84 3.76 13.19
C THR A 322 6.13 2.66 12.40
N TYR A 323 6.76 2.16 11.34
CA TYR A 323 6.22 1.04 10.55
C TYR A 323 6.02 -0.22 11.42
N LEU A 324 7.03 -0.61 12.20
CA LEU A 324 6.97 -1.80 13.05
C LEU A 324 5.90 -1.67 14.17
N ILE A 325 5.76 -0.48 14.76
CA ILE A 325 4.72 -0.22 15.76
C ILE A 325 3.33 -0.37 15.16
N ARG A 326 3.09 0.17 13.96
CA ARG A 326 1.80 0.04 13.27
C ARG A 326 1.45 -1.40 12.93
N LYS A 327 2.46 -2.22 12.64
CA LYS A 327 2.29 -3.67 12.43
C LYS A 327 2.00 -4.43 13.73
N GLY A 328 2.26 -3.84 14.90
CA GLY A 328 1.89 -4.40 16.20
C GLY A 328 3.05 -4.64 17.17
N ILE A 329 4.29 -4.23 16.83
CA ILE A 329 5.42 -4.35 17.78
C ILE A 329 5.29 -3.28 18.87
N ASP A 330 5.49 -3.68 20.12
CA ASP A 330 5.50 -2.78 21.27
C ASP A 330 6.60 -1.72 21.10
N GLU A 331 6.20 -0.44 21.13
CA GLU A 331 7.10 0.70 21.01
C GLU A 331 8.30 0.63 21.99
N ARG A 332 8.07 0.10 23.20
CA ARG A 332 9.10 0.02 24.26
C ARG A 332 10.25 -0.92 23.90
N LYS A 333 10.04 -1.81 22.92
CA LYS A 333 11.05 -2.75 22.42
C LYS A 333 11.91 -2.17 21.31
N ILE A 334 11.62 -0.96 20.83
CA ILE A 334 12.32 -0.37 19.69
C ILE A 334 12.93 0.97 20.09
N LYS A 335 14.26 1.01 20.15
CA LYS A 335 15.05 2.24 20.20
C LYS A 335 15.45 2.68 18.79
N THR A 336 15.79 3.96 18.63
CA THR A 336 16.28 4.51 17.36
C THR A 336 17.47 5.41 17.62
N GLN A 337 18.49 5.33 16.77
CA GLN A 337 19.64 6.22 16.77
C GLN A 337 19.99 6.62 15.34
N GLY A 338 20.24 7.90 15.11
CA GLY A 338 20.85 8.38 13.86
C GLY A 338 22.34 8.57 14.06
N TYR A 339 23.14 8.23 13.05
CA TYR A 339 24.58 8.44 13.05
C TYR A 339 25.05 9.40 11.95
N GLY A 340 24.14 9.95 11.17
CA GLY A 340 24.46 10.74 9.98
C GLY A 340 25.46 10.01 9.10
N ASP A 341 26.51 10.72 8.70
CA ASP A 341 27.63 10.28 7.89
C ASP A 341 28.86 9.83 8.70
N THR A 342 28.75 9.79 10.04
CA THR A 342 29.90 9.53 10.94
C THR A 342 30.34 8.06 10.98
N ARG A 343 29.54 7.14 10.43
CA ARG A 343 29.81 5.68 10.39
C ARG A 343 29.70 5.12 8.97
N PRO A 344 30.60 5.51 8.04
CA PRO A 344 30.60 4.97 6.69
C PRO A 344 31.06 3.50 6.69
N VAL A 345 30.49 2.70 5.79
CA VAL A 345 30.87 1.31 5.53
C VAL A 345 31.52 1.13 4.16
N ALA A 346 31.48 2.17 3.33
CA ALA A 346 32.10 2.23 2.02
C ALA A 346 32.63 3.63 1.73
N THR A 347 33.44 3.76 0.67
CA THR A 347 33.90 5.06 0.18
C THR A 347 32.72 5.97 -0.18
N ASN A 348 32.83 7.28 0.05
CA ASN A 348 31.85 8.26 -0.42
C ASN A 348 32.22 8.85 -1.79
N GLU A 349 33.29 8.36 -2.41
CA GLU A 349 33.79 8.86 -3.70
C GLU A 349 32.98 8.32 -4.90
N THR A 350 32.28 7.20 -4.72
CA THR A 350 31.46 6.56 -5.77
C THR A 350 29.99 6.52 -5.38
N GLU A 351 29.09 6.53 -6.36
CA GLU A 351 27.65 6.44 -6.10
C GLU A 351 27.26 5.10 -5.47
N GLU A 352 27.95 4.02 -5.84
CA GLU A 352 27.77 2.71 -5.22
C GLU A 352 28.15 2.73 -3.74
N GLY A 353 29.26 3.38 -3.40
CA GLY A 353 29.70 3.50 -2.01
C GLY A 353 28.79 4.40 -1.18
N LYS A 354 28.33 5.53 -1.74
CA LYS A 354 27.31 6.37 -1.10
C LYS A 354 25.99 5.61 -0.89
N GLN A 355 25.57 4.80 -1.87
CA GLN A 355 24.38 3.96 -1.71
C GLN A 355 24.55 2.94 -0.58
N GLN A 356 25.76 2.40 -0.37
CA GLN A 356 26.03 1.53 0.77
C GLN A 356 25.99 2.28 2.10
N ASN A 357 26.43 3.54 2.14
CA ASN A 357 26.38 4.37 3.34
C ASN A 357 24.97 4.83 3.71
N ARG A 358 24.10 5.09 2.72
CA ARG A 358 22.66 5.34 2.89
C ARG A 358 21.91 4.05 3.28
N ARG A 359 22.00 3.65 4.54
CA ARG A 359 21.47 2.37 5.03
C ARG A 359 20.75 2.51 6.37
N VAL A 360 20.01 1.45 6.71
CA VAL A 360 19.44 1.23 8.04
C VAL A 360 19.92 -0.13 8.53
N GLU A 361 20.30 -0.19 9.80
CA GLU A 361 20.68 -1.41 10.51
C GLU A 361 19.78 -1.58 11.74
N PHE A 362 19.72 -2.78 12.28
CA PHE A 362 19.21 -3.00 13.63
C PHE A 362 20.20 -3.84 14.43
N GLU A 363 20.22 -3.65 15.74
CA GLU A 363 20.98 -4.48 16.67
C GLU A 363 20.09 -4.94 17.81
N VAL A 364 20.31 -6.16 18.30
CA VAL A 364 19.61 -6.69 19.47
C VAL A 364 20.24 -6.12 20.74
N LEU A 365 19.42 -5.61 21.64
CA LEU A 365 19.90 -4.94 22.85
C LEU A 365 20.27 -5.91 23.97
N ASN A 366 19.59 -7.06 24.07
CA ASN A 366 19.77 -8.08 25.10
C ASN A 366 19.57 -9.49 24.55
#